data_AF-M5DZK2-F1
#
_entry.id   AF-M5DZK2-F1
#
_cell.length_a   1.000
_cell.length_b   1.000
_cell.length_c   1.000
_cell.angle_alpha   90.00
_cell.angle_beta   90.00
_cell.angle_gamma   90.00
#
_symmetry.space_group_name_H-M   'P 1'
#
loop_
_entity.id
_entity.type
_entity.pdbx_description
1 polymer ?
#
loop_
_entity_poly.entity_id
_entity_poly.type
_entity_poly.pdbx_seq_one_letter_code
_entity_poly.pdbx_strand_id
1 'polypeptide(L)'
;MQSRNSCKRTQLLILASTIGIGLWSHPTHQAMAGEPTQQALPTINMAEDLTSGQKVMIENVADVLWMQCPAIKSYASDVQAINAKQLDAYPYQSDIGWVQQTEIEVVISGNPKQIPPEFYASGQHCYYSVGLDFNNPGIFTTKAACKKLCGLTKSDPDFIPLK
;
A
#
# COMPACT_ATOMS: atom_id res chain seq x y z
N MET A 1 4.07 42.66 26.57
CA MET A 1 5.51 42.36 26.35
C MET A 1 5.62 41.43 25.16
N GLN A 2 6.26 41.90 24.10
CA GLN A 2 6.43 41.22 22.81
C GLN A 2 7.61 40.24 22.89
N SER A 3 7.47 39.03 22.35
CA SER A 3 8.61 38.18 22.01
C SER A 3 8.43 37.66 20.59
N ARG A 4 9.26 38.17 19.68
CA ARG A 4 9.33 37.81 18.26
C ARG A 4 10.50 36.83 18.09
N ASN A 5 10.22 35.57 17.76
CA ASN A 5 11.27 34.60 17.46
C ASN A 5 11.42 34.36 15.95
N SER A 6 12.39 35.10 15.42
CA SER A 6 13.33 34.84 14.32
C SER A 6 13.11 33.63 13.40
N CYS A 7 12.76 33.93 12.14
CA CYS A 7 12.74 33.00 11.02
C CYS A 7 14.15 32.94 10.39
N LYS A 8 14.87 31.81 10.51
CA LYS A 8 16.18 31.61 9.86
C LYS A 8 15.98 31.04 8.45
N ARG A 9 16.40 31.83 7.46
CA ARG A 9 16.36 31.52 6.02
C ARG A 9 17.69 30.85 5.64
N THR A 10 17.69 29.54 5.44
CA THR A 10 18.86 28.79 4.97
C THR A 10 18.97 28.93 3.45
N GLN A 11 20.12 29.43 2.97
CA GLN A 11 20.41 29.56 1.55
C GLN A 11 20.89 28.23 0.96
N LEU A 12 20.39 27.94 -0.24
CA LEU A 12 20.67 26.77 -1.06
C LEU A 12 21.88 27.08 -1.96
N LEU A 13 22.95 26.28 -1.88
CA LEU A 13 24.11 26.36 -2.78
C LEU A 13 23.97 25.26 -3.85
N ILE A 14 23.72 25.67 -5.08
CA ILE A 14 23.68 24.80 -6.27
C ILE A 14 25.09 24.75 -6.85
N LEU A 15 25.75 23.60 -6.75
CA LEU A 15 27.00 23.32 -7.46
C LEU A 15 26.67 22.69 -8.81
N ALA A 16 26.80 23.48 -9.87
CA ALA A 16 26.83 22.99 -11.24
C ALA A 16 28.16 22.27 -11.49
N SER A 17 28.11 21.01 -11.91
CA SER A 17 29.27 20.30 -12.45
C SER A 17 28.96 19.89 -13.89
N THR A 18 29.68 20.53 -14.80
CA THR A 18 29.74 20.27 -16.23
C THR A 18 30.79 19.17 -16.51
N ILE A 19 30.79 18.63 -17.74
CA ILE A 19 31.78 17.72 -18.38
C ILE A 19 31.36 16.23 -18.27
N GLY A 20 31.37 15.40 -19.32
CA GLY A 20 31.95 15.54 -20.65
C GLY A 20 31.30 14.60 -21.66
N ILE A 21 31.36 15.03 -22.92
CA ILE A 21 30.80 14.40 -24.10
C ILE A 21 31.77 13.32 -24.58
N GLY A 22 31.32 12.06 -24.64
CA GLY A 22 32.02 10.95 -25.28
C GLY A 22 31.07 10.24 -26.24
N LEU A 23 31.08 10.66 -27.51
CA LEU A 23 30.35 10.02 -28.61
C LEU A 23 31.04 8.72 -29.02
N TRP A 24 30.39 7.57 -28.84
CA TRP A 24 30.62 6.34 -29.61
C TRP A 24 29.27 5.71 -29.96
N SER A 25 28.85 5.95 -31.20
CA SER A 25 27.58 5.51 -31.77
C SER A 25 27.68 4.06 -32.24
N HIS A 26 27.03 3.13 -31.55
CA HIS A 26 26.72 1.81 -32.09
C HIS A 26 25.19 1.68 -32.21
N PRO A 27 24.62 1.49 -33.41
CA PRO A 27 23.20 1.22 -33.58
C PRO A 27 22.94 -0.25 -33.26
N THR A 28 22.82 -0.56 -31.97
CA THR A 28 22.30 -1.86 -31.56
C THR A 28 20.78 -1.80 -31.73
N HIS A 29 20.26 -2.47 -32.76
CA HIS A 29 18.84 -2.81 -32.86
C HIS A 29 18.48 -3.76 -31.69
N GLN A 30 18.25 -3.18 -30.51
CA GLN A 30 17.63 -3.88 -29.40
C GLN A 30 16.17 -4.12 -29.77
N ALA A 31 15.84 -5.39 -30.01
CA ALA A 31 14.46 -5.85 -30.00
C ALA A 31 13.85 -5.40 -28.65
N MET A 32 12.92 -4.46 -28.70
CA MET A 32 12.19 -4.01 -27.52
C MET A 32 11.36 -5.19 -27.02
N ALA A 33 11.90 -5.92 -26.05
CA ALA A 33 11.13 -6.86 -25.26
C ALA A 33 9.93 -6.09 -24.71
N GLY A 34 8.72 -6.53 -25.08
CA GLY A 34 7.49 -5.85 -24.69
C GLY A 34 7.47 -5.61 -23.20
N GLU A 35 7.27 -4.35 -22.82
CA GLU A 35 7.15 -3.95 -21.43
C GLU A 35 6.03 -4.79 -20.79
N PRO A 36 6.28 -5.49 -19.67
CA PRO A 36 5.24 -6.28 -19.03
C PRO A 36 4.12 -5.31 -18.66
N THR A 37 2.95 -5.48 -19.28
CA THR A 37 1.77 -4.68 -18.96
C THR A 37 1.37 -5.01 -17.53
N GLN A 38 1.81 -4.18 -16.57
CA GLN A 38 1.33 -4.26 -15.21
C GLN A 38 -0.17 -4.00 -15.24
N GLN A 39 -0.95 -5.05 -14.98
CA GLN A 39 -2.40 -4.93 -14.88
C GLN A 39 -2.71 -4.02 -13.69
N ALA A 40 -3.53 -3.00 -13.93
CA ALA A 40 -4.00 -2.12 -12.87
C ALA A 40 -4.86 -2.91 -11.88
N LEU A 41 -4.76 -2.57 -10.59
CA LEU A 41 -5.70 -3.08 -9.59
C LEU A 41 -7.13 -2.65 -9.94
N PRO A 42 -8.14 -3.43 -9.55
CA PRO A 42 -9.54 -2.99 -9.61
C PRO A 42 -9.75 -1.68 -8.86
N THR A 43 -10.74 -0.89 -9.30
CA THR A 43 -11.18 0.28 -8.55
C THR A 43 -11.65 -0.12 -7.16
N ILE A 44 -11.33 0.71 -6.16
CA ILE A 44 -11.78 0.52 -4.78
C ILE A 44 -13.27 0.89 -4.69
N ASN A 45 -14.09 -0.08 -4.33
CA ASN A 45 -15.50 0.14 -4.03
C ASN A 45 -15.63 0.73 -2.63
N MET A 46 -16.29 1.88 -2.53
CA MET A 46 -16.52 2.59 -1.28
C MET A 46 -18.00 2.94 -1.16
N ALA A 47 -18.48 3.17 0.07
CA ALA A 47 -19.87 3.58 0.27
C ALA A 47 -20.14 4.99 -0.34
N GLU A 48 -21.32 5.18 -0.92
CA GLU A 48 -21.68 6.40 -1.65
C GLU A 48 -21.78 7.63 -0.73
N ASP A 49 -22.15 7.42 0.53
CA ASP A 49 -22.37 8.42 1.57
C ASP A 49 -21.08 8.98 2.20
N LEU A 50 -19.92 8.44 1.84
CA LEU A 50 -18.63 8.95 2.31
C LEU A 50 -18.37 10.37 1.80
N THR A 51 -17.87 11.21 2.69
CA THR A 51 -17.38 12.55 2.33
C THR A 51 -16.15 12.46 1.42
N SER A 52 -15.88 13.51 0.63
CA SER A 52 -14.68 13.57 -0.21
C SER A 52 -13.38 13.38 0.59
N GLY A 53 -13.31 13.90 1.82
CA GLY A 53 -12.14 13.72 2.69
C GLY A 53 -11.92 12.27 3.08
N GLN A 54 -12.99 11.52 3.35
CA GLN A 54 -12.89 10.09 3.67
C GLN A 54 -12.47 9.25 2.46
N LYS A 55 -12.98 9.58 1.26
CA LYS A 55 -12.57 8.90 0.02
C LYS A 55 -11.08 9.07 -0.23
N VAL A 56 -10.56 10.30 -0.12
CA VAL A 56 -9.12 10.58 -0.24
C VAL A 56 -8.31 9.85 0.85
N MET A 57 -8.82 9.80 2.08
CA MET A 57 -8.15 9.06 3.15
C MET A 57 -8.07 7.56 2.84
N ILE A 58 -9.16 6.96 2.34
CA ILE A 58 -9.19 5.55 1.93
C ILE A 58 -8.19 5.28 0.81
N GLU A 59 -8.12 6.14 -0.21
CA GLU A 59 -7.17 6.01 -1.31
C GLU A 59 -5.72 6.05 -0.81
N ASN A 60 -5.39 7.02 0.04
CA ASN A 60 -4.06 7.12 0.64
C ASN A 60 -3.71 5.89 1.50
N VAL A 61 -4.67 5.38 2.26
CA VAL A 61 -4.49 4.17 3.07
C VAL A 61 -4.30 2.93 2.19
N ALA A 62 -5.04 2.82 1.09
CA ALA A 62 -4.84 1.74 0.14
C ALA A 62 -3.43 1.80 -0.47
N ASP A 63 -2.93 2.98 -0.81
CA ASP A 63 -1.54 3.13 -1.28
C ASP A 63 -0.52 2.67 -0.25
N VAL A 64 -0.71 2.98 1.03
CA VAL A 64 0.12 2.46 2.13
C VAL A 64 0.05 0.92 2.18
N LEU A 65 -1.15 0.34 2.10
CA LEU A 65 -1.32 -1.11 2.07
C LEU A 65 -0.58 -1.74 0.88
N TRP A 66 -0.66 -1.13 -0.30
CA TRP A 66 0.02 -1.64 -1.49
C TRP A 66 1.54 -1.55 -1.40
N MET A 67 2.07 -0.53 -0.73
CA MET A 67 3.51 -0.42 -0.46
C MET A 67 3.97 -1.50 0.51
N GLN A 68 3.19 -1.78 1.55
CA GLN A 68 3.54 -2.78 2.56
C GLN A 68 3.29 -4.22 2.09
N CYS A 69 2.30 -4.43 1.21
CA CYS A 69 1.90 -5.74 0.69
C CYS A 69 1.97 -5.76 -0.85
N PRO A 70 3.17 -5.67 -1.44
CA PRO A 70 3.35 -5.49 -2.88
C PRO A 70 2.81 -6.66 -3.70
N ALA A 71 2.68 -7.87 -3.12
CA ALA A 71 2.14 -9.02 -3.83
C ALA A 71 0.68 -8.80 -4.27
N ILE A 72 -0.09 -7.94 -3.57
CA ILE A 72 -1.45 -7.61 -3.98
C ILE A 72 -1.43 -6.91 -5.35
N LYS A 73 -0.52 -5.94 -5.56
CA LYS A 73 -0.29 -5.29 -6.86
C LYS A 73 0.27 -6.26 -7.89
N SER A 74 1.23 -7.09 -7.52
CA SER A 74 1.83 -8.07 -8.43
C SER A 74 0.84 -9.11 -8.96
N TYR A 75 -0.23 -9.40 -8.21
CA TYR A 75 -1.26 -10.36 -8.57
C TYR A 75 -2.61 -9.70 -8.87
N ALA A 76 -2.60 -8.45 -9.38
CA ALA A 76 -3.82 -7.68 -9.63
C ALA A 76 -4.86 -8.41 -10.48
N SER A 77 -4.45 -9.27 -11.44
CA SER A 77 -5.39 -10.05 -12.26
C SER A 77 -6.20 -11.08 -11.48
N ASP A 78 -5.69 -11.53 -10.33
CA ASP A 78 -6.37 -12.49 -9.47
C ASP A 78 -7.25 -11.80 -8.40
N VAL A 79 -7.19 -10.47 -8.31
CA VAL A 79 -8.05 -9.67 -7.44
C VAL A 79 -9.35 -9.39 -8.16
N GLN A 80 -10.45 -9.90 -7.61
CA GLN A 80 -11.79 -9.73 -8.17
C GLN A 80 -12.41 -8.39 -7.78
N ALA A 81 -12.23 -7.98 -6.53
CA ALA A 81 -12.79 -6.76 -5.99
C ALA A 81 -11.94 -6.23 -4.84
N ILE A 82 -12.01 -4.91 -4.64
CA ILE A 82 -11.45 -4.25 -3.47
C ILE A 82 -12.58 -3.42 -2.87
N ASN A 83 -12.92 -3.66 -1.61
CA ASN A 83 -13.92 -2.87 -0.89
C ASN A 83 -13.24 -2.16 0.27
N ALA A 84 -13.66 -0.94 0.57
CA ALA A 84 -13.09 -0.19 1.68
C ALA A 84 -14.15 0.57 2.46
N LYS A 85 -13.94 0.66 3.76
CA LYS A 85 -14.80 1.42 4.68
C LYS A 85 -13.98 1.95 5.86
N GLN A 86 -14.42 3.07 6.40
CA GLN A 86 -13.88 3.61 7.64
C GLN A 86 -14.72 3.10 8.80
N LEU A 87 -14.06 2.66 9.86
CA LEU A 87 -14.68 2.08 11.04
C LEU A 87 -14.01 2.62 12.30
N ASP A 88 -14.71 2.53 13.41
CA ASP A 88 -14.06 2.56 14.72
C ASP A 88 -13.13 1.36 14.85
N ALA A 89 -12.04 1.55 15.59
CA ALA A 89 -11.09 0.48 15.86
C ALA A 89 -11.76 -0.63 16.68
N TYR A 90 -11.42 -1.88 16.39
CA TYR A 90 -11.89 -3.01 17.18
C TYR A 90 -11.34 -2.95 18.61
N PRO A 91 -12.03 -3.55 19.62
CA PRO A 91 -11.59 -3.48 21.00
C PRO A 91 -10.16 -3.96 21.28
N TYR A 92 -9.61 -4.88 20.49
CA TYR A 92 -8.22 -5.35 20.65
C TYR A 92 -7.19 -4.39 20.00
N GLN A 93 -7.63 -3.45 19.17
CA GLN A 93 -6.79 -2.44 18.53
C GLN A 93 -6.71 -1.16 19.37
N SER A 94 -7.63 -0.96 20.32
CA SER A 94 -7.52 0.14 21.27
C SER A 94 -6.35 -0.04 22.23
N ASP A 95 -5.93 -1.29 22.50
CA ASP A 95 -4.72 -1.62 23.26
C ASP A 95 -3.44 -1.05 22.61
N ILE A 96 -3.45 -0.87 21.29
CA ILE A 96 -2.38 -0.22 20.52
C ILE A 96 -2.69 1.25 20.21
N GLY A 97 -3.72 1.82 20.82
CA GLY A 97 -4.07 3.24 20.75
C GLY A 97 -4.93 3.64 19.55
N TRP A 98 -5.40 2.69 18.73
CA TRP A 98 -6.26 3.04 17.60
C TRP A 98 -7.66 3.40 18.07
N VAL A 99 -8.16 4.53 17.57
CA VAL A 99 -9.56 4.96 17.74
C VAL A 99 -10.37 4.68 16.49
N GLN A 100 -9.77 4.89 15.31
CA GLN A 100 -10.36 4.63 14.00
C GLN A 100 -9.41 3.82 13.14
N GLN A 101 -9.98 3.11 12.19
CA GLN A 101 -9.26 2.33 11.19
C GLN A 101 -9.95 2.46 9.83
N THR A 102 -9.20 2.17 8.78
CA THR A 102 -9.76 1.87 7.46
C THR A 102 -9.63 0.37 7.25
N GLU A 103 -10.75 -0.32 7.06
CA GLU A 103 -10.75 -1.72 6.67
C GLU A 103 -10.80 -1.82 5.15
N ILE A 104 -9.80 -2.46 4.56
CA ILE A 104 -9.75 -2.80 3.14
C ILE A 104 -9.93 -4.31 3.00
N GLU A 105 -10.97 -4.71 2.27
CA GLU A 105 -11.22 -6.08 1.86
C GLU A 105 -10.71 -6.29 0.44
N VAL A 106 -9.79 -7.24 0.27
CA VAL A 106 -9.32 -7.71 -1.03
C VAL A 106 -9.94 -9.08 -1.29
N VAL A 107 -10.80 -9.17 -2.31
CA VAL A 107 -11.47 -10.40 -2.71
C VAL A 107 -10.65 -11.08 -3.79
N ILE A 108 -10.12 -12.27 -3.49
CA ILE A 108 -9.34 -13.06 -4.43
C ILE A 108 -10.25 -13.98 -5.23
N SER A 109 -10.00 -14.07 -6.53
CA SER A 109 -10.68 -14.99 -7.45
C SER A 109 -10.71 -16.43 -6.92
N GLY A 110 -11.79 -17.16 -7.20
CA GLY A 110 -11.91 -18.59 -6.88
C GLY A 110 -11.02 -19.51 -7.74
N ASN A 111 -10.30 -18.96 -8.72
CA ASN A 111 -9.35 -19.69 -9.57
C ASN A 111 -8.16 -18.78 -9.93
N PRO A 112 -7.34 -18.38 -8.94
CA PRO A 112 -6.22 -17.47 -9.19
C PRO A 112 -5.19 -18.16 -10.09
N LYS A 113 -4.59 -17.41 -11.00
CA LYS A 113 -3.62 -17.91 -11.99
C LYS A 113 -2.18 -17.54 -11.67
N GLN A 114 -1.97 -16.40 -11.01
CA GLN A 114 -0.66 -15.87 -10.69
C GLN A 114 -0.29 -16.09 -9.23
N ILE A 115 -1.27 -16.04 -8.31
CA ILE A 115 -1.01 -16.29 -6.89
C ILE A 115 -0.59 -17.76 -6.71
N PRO A 116 0.56 -18.03 -6.07
CA PRO A 116 1.02 -19.40 -5.85
C PRO A 116 0.02 -20.23 -5.02
N PRO A 117 -0.27 -21.50 -5.39
CA PRO A 117 -1.23 -22.34 -4.68
C PRO A 117 -0.94 -22.51 -3.18
N GLU A 118 0.33 -22.49 -2.80
CA GLU A 118 0.77 -22.57 -1.40
C GLU A 118 0.35 -21.36 -0.57
N PHE A 119 -0.15 -20.28 -1.17
CA PHE A 119 -0.76 -19.18 -0.43
C PHE A 119 -2.14 -19.54 0.11
N TYR A 120 -2.81 -20.54 -0.49
CA TYR A 120 -4.19 -20.91 -0.19
C TYR A 120 -5.18 -19.73 -0.28
N ALA A 121 -4.93 -18.81 -1.22
CA ALA A 121 -5.69 -17.57 -1.39
C ALA A 121 -6.96 -17.70 -2.24
N SER A 122 -7.18 -18.85 -2.89
CA SER A 122 -8.33 -19.05 -3.79
C SER A 122 -9.67 -18.79 -3.08
N GLY A 123 -10.46 -17.86 -3.60
CA GLY A 123 -11.77 -17.47 -3.07
C GLY A 123 -11.72 -16.78 -1.70
N GLN A 124 -10.53 -16.38 -1.23
CA GLN A 124 -10.39 -15.76 0.09
C GLN A 124 -10.80 -14.28 0.04
N HIS A 125 -11.43 -13.87 1.13
CA HIS A 125 -11.68 -12.46 1.45
C HIS A 125 -10.65 -12.03 2.49
N CYS A 126 -9.74 -11.15 2.07
CA CYS A 126 -8.65 -10.67 2.88
C CYS A 126 -8.94 -9.29 3.46
N TYR A 127 -9.17 -9.25 4.76
CA TYR A 127 -9.42 -8.02 5.51
C TYR A 127 -8.09 -7.50 6.07
N TYR A 128 -7.81 -6.23 5.76
CA TYR A 128 -6.67 -5.48 6.26
C TYR A 128 -7.20 -4.25 6.99
N SER A 129 -7.00 -4.25 8.29
CA SER A 129 -7.31 -3.12 9.17
C SER A 129 -6.11 -2.19 9.21
N VAL A 130 -6.21 -0.98 8.67
CA VAL A 130 -5.10 -0.03 8.63
C VAL A 130 -5.41 1.15 9.53
N GLY A 131 -4.52 1.40 10.49
CA GLY A 131 -4.59 2.53 11.40
C GLY A 131 -3.36 3.41 11.23
N LEU A 132 -3.62 4.71 11.18
CA LEU A 132 -2.60 5.75 10.99
C LEU A 132 -2.40 6.58 12.27
N ASP A 133 -2.62 5.96 13.44
CA ASP A 133 -2.35 6.62 14.72
C ASP A 133 -0.87 7.03 14.82
N PHE A 134 -0.60 8.15 15.49
CA PHE A 134 0.75 8.71 15.60
C PHE A 134 1.73 7.79 16.34
N ASN A 135 1.25 7.03 17.34
CA ASN A 135 2.14 6.21 18.17
C ASN A 135 2.39 4.84 17.55
N ASN A 136 1.36 4.23 16.95
CA ASN A 136 1.43 2.85 16.45
C ASN A 136 0.79 2.73 15.06
N PRO A 137 1.30 3.39 14.01
CA PRO A 137 0.76 3.22 12.66
C PRO A 137 1.05 1.79 12.18
N GLY A 138 0.07 1.15 11.55
CA GLY A 138 0.18 -0.29 11.27
C GLY A 138 -0.93 -0.84 10.39
N ILE A 139 -0.74 -2.10 9.99
CA ILE A 139 -1.74 -2.93 9.32
C ILE A 139 -1.98 -4.17 10.19
N PHE A 140 -3.23 -4.53 10.39
CA PHE A 140 -3.62 -5.72 11.12
C PHE A 140 -4.34 -6.70 10.18
N THR A 141 -3.90 -7.96 10.15
CA THR A 141 -4.55 -9.04 9.40
C THR A 141 -4.27 -10.40 10.04
N THR A 142 -5.31 -11.22 10.19
CA THR A 142 -5.23 -12.50 10.93
C THR A 142 -5.20 -13.72 10.03
N LYS A 143 -5.78 -13.62 8.82
CA LYS A 143 -5.87 -14.75 7.89
C LYS A 143 -4.51 -15.06 7.28
N ALA A 144 -4.07 -16.31 7.40
CA ALA A 144 -2.76 -16.74 6.92
C ALA A 144 -2.54 -16.52 5.41
N ALA A 145 -3.58 -16.67 4.57
CA ALA A 145 -3.49 -16.38 3.15
C ALA A 145 -3.19 -14.88 2.88
N CYS A 146 -3.78 -14.00 3.68
CA CYS A 146 -3.64 -12.54 3.56
C CYS A 146 -2.27 -12.08 4.06
N LYS A 147 -1.78 -12.68 5.15
CA LYS A 147 -0.39 -12.52 5.61
C LYS A 147 0.61 -12.83 4.49
N LYS A 148 0.42 -13.91 3.75
CA LYS A 148 1.32 -14.29 2.64
C LYS A 148 1.33 -13.26 1.51
N LEU A 149 0.21 -12.59 1.24
CA LEU A 149 0.16 -11.46 0.30
C LEU A 149 0.96 -10.24 0.78
N CYS A 150 1.28 -10.16 2.08
CA CYS A 150 2.18 -9.18 2.66
C CYS A 150 3.61 -9.73 2.90
N GLY A 151 3.94 -10.91 2.35
CA GLY A 151 5.25 -11.54 2.55
C GLY A 151 5.45 -12.15 3.94
N LEU A 152 4.38 -12.35 4.70
CA LEU A 152 4.41 -12.90 6.05
C LEU A 152 3.97 -14.37 6.08
N THR A 153 4.40 -15.06 7.13
CA THR A 153 4.10 -16.44 7.45
C THR A 153 3.02 -16.55 8.51
N LYS A 154 2.57 -17.78 8.81
CA LYS A 154 1.57 -18.01 9.87
C LYS A 154 2.10 -17.68 11.27
N SER A 155 3.41 -17.78 11.49
CA SER A 155 4.06 -17.51 12.78
C SER A 155 4.35 -16.02 13.02
N ASP A 156 4.30 -15.19 11.98
CA ASP A 156 4.50 -13.75 12.13
C ASP A 156 3.32 -13.11 12.87
N PRO A 157 3.54 -12.00 13.60
CA PRO A 157 2.48 -11.29 14.28
C PRO A 157 1.37 -10.87 13.31
N ASP A 158 0.13 -10.75 13.83
CA ASP A 158 -1.01 -10.23 13.05
C ASP A 158 -0.86 -8.73 12.74
N PHE A 159 -0.01 -8.03 13.49
CA PHE A 159 0.27 -6.62 13.36
C PHE A 159 1.57 -6.37 12.59
N ILE A 160 1.48 -5.55 11.55
CA ILE A 160 2.56 -5.11 10.67
C ILE A 160 2.79 -3.62 10.93
N PRO A 161 3.86 -3.22 11.64
CA PRO A 161 4.13 -1.80 11.87
C PRO A 161 4.48 -1.11 10.55
N LEU A 162 3.91 0.07 10.32
CA LEU A 162 4.31 0.95 9.21
C LEU A 162 5.61 1.66 9.60
N LYS A 163 6.57 1.70 8.66
CA LYS A 163 7.90 2.31 8.85
C LYS A 163 8.10 3.50 7.93
#